data_AF-A0AA92SFV0-F1
#
_entry.id   AF-A0AA92SFV0-F1
#
_cell.length_a   1.000
_cell.length_b   1.000
_cell.length_c   1.000
_cell.angle_alpha   90.00
_cell.angle_beta   90.00
_cell.angle_gamma   90.00
#
_symmetry.space_group_name_H-M   'P 1'
#
loop_
_entity.id
_entity.type
_entity.pdbx_description
1 polymer ?
#
loop_
_entity_poly.entity_id
_entity_poly.type
_entity_poly.pdbx_seq_one_letter_code
_entity_poly.pdbx_strand_id
1 'polypeptide(L)'
;MRDKLENHLTLLRRQGVITGWHDRKIGAGKEWHSEIDTHLDSSQIILLLISANFIASDYCWDVEVKRAMERHEAKEATVIPIILDSVDWESAPFGRIQALPKDAKPVKKWRNHNDAFLSVAQGIRIAIKDLIENS
;
A
#
# COMPACT_ATOMS: atom_id res chain seq x y z
N MET A 1 -0.99 7.42 10.85
CA MET A 1 -0.89 7.77 9.41
C MET A 1 -1.91 7.02 8.59
N ARG A 2 -2.03 5.70 8.79
CA ARG A 2 -3.05 4.83 8.23
C ARG A 2 -4.47 5.42 8.15
N ASP A 3 -5.04 5.80 9.28
CA ASP A 3 -6.42 6.28 9.39
C ASP A 3 -6.63 7.57 8.59
N LYS A 4 -5.58 8.40 8.49
CA LYS A 4 -5.60 9.59 7.65
C LYS A 4 -5.66 9.19 6.18
N LEU A 5 -4.82 8.25 5.73
CA LEU A 5 -4.89 7.72 4.37
C LEU A 5 -6.29 7.16 4.06
N GLU A 6 -6.90 6.39 4.96
CA GLU A 6 -8.26 5.84 4.76
C GLU A 6 -9.32 6.92 4.55
N ASN A 7 -9.24 8.02 5.29
CA ASN A 7 -10.13 9.16 5.09
C ASN A 7 -9.96 9.76 3.68
N HIS A 8 -8.72 9.88 3.20
CA HIS A 8 -8.42 10.38 1.85
C HIS A 8 -8.83 9.41 0.73
N LEU A 9 -8.89 8.11 1.00
CA LEU A 9 -9.38 7.09 0.05
C LEU A 9 -10.91 6.93 0.06
N THR A 10 -11.63 7.61 0.96
CA THR A 10 -13.08 7.45 1.12
C THR A 10 -13.86 7.78 -0.15
N LEU A 11 -13.41 8.75 -0.95
CA LEU A 11 -14.08 9.06 -2.23
C LEU A 11 -13.97 7.90 -3.24
N LEU A 12 -12.80 7.26 -3.34
CA LEU A 12 -12.60 6.09 -4.21
C LEU A 12 -13.52 4.94 -3.78
N ARG A 13 -13.63 4.71 -2.47
CA ARG A 13 -14.54 3.69 -1.92
C ARG A 13 -16.01 4.01 -2.20
N ARG A 14 -16.44 5.26 -1.98
CA ARG A 14 -17.82 5.70 -2.27
C ARG A 14 -18.17 5.59 -3.75
N GLN A 15 -17.20 5.74 -4.63
CA GLN A 15 -17.37 5.56 -6.07
C GLN A 15 -17.33 4.08 -6.50
N GLY A 16 -17.17 3.14 -5.56
CA GLY A 16 -17.07 1.71 -5.87
C GLY A 16 -15.76 1.31 -6.56
N VAL A 17 -14.78 2.21 -6.60
CA VAL A 17 -13.50 2.01 -7.30
C VAL A 17 -12.55 1.12 -6.47
N ILE A 18 -12.74 1.11 -5.15
CA ILE A 18 -12.06 0.20 -4.22
C ILE A 18 -13.08 -0.37 -3.23
N THR A 19 -12.97 -1.64 -2.86
CA THR A 19 -13.95 -2.34 -2.01
C THR A 19 -13.39 -2.83 -0.68
N GLY A 20 -12.09 -2.71 -0.42
CA GLY A 20 -11.46 -3.14 0.83
C GLY A 20 -10.56 -2.08 1.45
N TRP A 21 -10.53 -2.03 2.79
CA TRP A 21 -9.32 -2.13 3.62
C TRP A 21 -9.63 -1.86 5.12
N HIS A 22 -9.26 -2.76 6.04
CA HIS A 22 -8.54 -2.48 7.30
C HIS A 22 -8.20 -3.79 8.07
N ASP A 23 -6.93 -3.96 8.43
CA ASP A 23 -6.35 -5.09 9.19
C ASP A 23 -6.50 -4.96 10.74
N ARG A 24 -7.14 -3.89 11.24
CA ARG A 24 -7.45 -3.75 12.68
C ARG A 24 -8.71 -4.50 13.14
N LYS A 25 -9.37 -5.29 12.29
CA LYS A 25 -10.45 -6.18 12.74
C LYS A 25 -9.94 -7.48 13.38
N ILE A 26 -8.64 -7.74 13.34
CA ILE A 26 -8.04 -8.90 13.98
C ILE A 26 -7.66 -8.48 15.41
N GLY A 27 -8.60 -8.73 16.32
CA GLY A 27 -8.37 -8.54 17.76
C GLY A 27 -7.21 -9.40 18.24
N ALA A 28 -6.52 -8.93 19.29
CA ALA A 28 -5.42 -9.66 19.92
C ALA A 28 -5.83 -11.13 20.19
N GLY A 29 -5.08 -12.09 19.65
CA GLY A 29 -5.24 -13.52 19.91
C GLY A 29 -5.82 -14.40 18.78
N LYS A 30 -6.07 -13.88 17.57
CA LYS A 30 -6.41 -14.70 16.39
C LYS A 30 -5.20 -14.90 15.47
N GLU A 31 -5.16 -16.02 14.75
CA GLU A 31 -4.14 -16.30 13.72
C GLU A 31 -4.20 -15.24 12.61
N TRP A 32 -3.33 -14.24 12.74
CA TRP A 32 -3.26 -13.03 11.93
C TRP A 32 -2.83 -13.29 10.47
N HIS A 33 -2.00 -14.31 10.27
CA HIS A 33 -1.35 -14.61 9.00
C HIS A 33 -2.31 -15.08 7.90
N SER A 34 -3.26 -15.97 8.22
CA SER A 34 -4.14 -16.55 7.19
C SER A 34 -5.11 -15.54 6.57
N GLU A 35 -5.57 -14.56 7.36
CA GLU A 35 -6.45 -13.51 6.86
C GLU A 35 -5.70 -12.52 5.95
N ILE A 36 -4.45 -12.17 6.30
CA ILE A 36 -3.61 -11.32 5.46
C ILE A 36 -3.31 -12.00 4.13
N ASP A 37 -2.92 -13.27 4.14
CA ASP A 37 -2.64 -14.04 2.92
C ASP A 37 -3.85 -14.05 1.99
N THR A 38 -5.06 -14.29 2.52
CA THR A 38 -6.30 -14.30 1.73
C THR A 38 -6.56 -12.95 1.04
N HIS A 39 -6.30 -11.85 1.74
CA HIS A 39 -6.48 -10.50 1.15
C HIS A 39 -5.35 -10.19 0.17
N LEU A 40 -4.12 -10.58 0.48
CA LEU A 40 -2.97 -10.46 -0.41
C LEU A 40 -3.13 -11.28 -1.67
N ASP A 41 -3.89 -12.38 -1.67
CA ASP A 41 -4.13 -13.23 -2.84
C ASP A 41 -5.30 -12.76 -3.70
N SER A 42 -6.29 -12.11 -3.11
CA SER A 42 -7.49 -11.64 -3.82
C SER A 42 -7.41 -10.18 -4.28
N SER A 43 -6.50 -9.39 -3.72
CA SER A 43 -6.40 -7.95 -4.03
C SER A 43 -5.74 -7.70 -5.39
N GLN A 44 -6.33 -6.83 -6.22
CA GLN A 44 -5.71 -6.36 -7.46
C GLN A 44 -4.71 -5.22 -7.23
N ILE A 45 -4.81 -4.52 -6.09
CA ILE A 45 -3.88 -3.46 -5.69
C ILE A 45 -3.46 -3.70 -4.26
N ILE A 46 -2.15 -3.68 -4.02
CA ILE A 46 -1.54 -3.91 -2.71
C ILE A 46 -0.73 -2.67 -2.34
N LEU A 47 -1.07 -2.04 -1.21
CA LEU A 47 -0.39 -0.84 -0.73
C LEU A 47 0.62 -1.21 0.36
N LEU A 48 1.90 -0.91 0.14
CA LEU A 48 2.94 -1.11 1.16
C LEU A 48 3.18 0.22 1.90
N LEU A 49 2.83 0.27 3.20
CA LEU A 49 2.97 1.49 3.99
C LEU A 49 4.36 1.61 4.62
N ILE A 50 5.30 2.13 3.85
CA ILE A 50 6.73 2.13 4.17
C ILE A 50 7.07 3.12 5.29
N SER A 51 7.59 2.60 6.40
CA SER A 51 8.02 3.34 7.59
C SER A 51 9.13 2.58 8.32
N ALA A 52 9.80 3.19 9.30
CA ALA A 52 10.84 2.51 10.09
C ALA A 52 10.32 1.21 10.72
N ASN A 53 9.09 1.23 11.25
CA ASN A 53 8.44 0.06 11.82
C ASN A 53 8.11 -1.02 10.79
N PHE A 54 7.85 -0.64 9.53
CA PHE A 54 7.60 -1.59 8.44
C PHE A 54 8.90 -2.32 8.07
N ILE A 55 10.00 -1.58 7.90
CA ILE A 55 11.32 -2.15 7.56
C ILE A 55 11.85 -3.04 8.70
N ALA A 56 11.61 -2.68 9.97
CA ALA A 56 12.10 -3.43 11.13
C ALA A 56 11.26 -4.66 11.51
N SER A 57 10.18 -4.96 10.78
CA SER A 57 9.29 -6.09 11.10
C SER A 57 9.75 -7.35 10.36
N ASP A 58 10.62 -8.14 11.00
CA ASP A 58 11.27 -9.32 10.40
C ASP A 58 10.29 -10.34 9.80
N TYR A 59 9.12 -10.54 10.43
CA TYR A 59 8.14 -11.54 9.96
C TYR A 59 7.32 -11.07 8.73
N CYS A 60 7.00 -9.79 8.65
CA CYS A 60 6.18 -9.20 7.58
C CYS A 60 6.94 -9.14 6.23
N TRP A 61 8.27 -9.15 6.29
CA TRP A 61 9.14 -9.03 5.12
C TRP A 61 9.25 -10.31 4.28
N ASP A 62 9.42 -11.47 4.91
CA ASP A 62 9.80 -12.68 4.16
C ASP A 62 8.62 -13.39 3.48
N VAL A 63 7.40 -13.23 4.00
CA VAL A 63 6.20 -13.89 3.46
C VAL A 63 5.32 -12.90 2.71
N GLU A 64 4.85 -11.84 3.37
CA GLU A 64 3.84 -10.95 2.80
C GLU A 64 4.40 -10.06 1.68
N VAL A 65 5.57 -9.44 1.88
CA VAL A 65 6.22 -8.65 0.82
C VAL A 65 6.63 -9.54 -0.34
N LYS A 66 7.19 -10.72 -0.07
CA LYS A 66 7.54 -11.68 -1.12
C LYS A 66 6.32 -12.08 -1.94
N ARG A 67 5.22 -12.46 -1.30
CA ARG A 67 3.97 -12.84 -1.97
C ARG A 67 3.38 -11.70 -2.80
N ALA A 68 3.35 -10.49 -2.23
CA ALA A 68 2.88 -9.31 -2.95
C ALA A 68 3.73 -9.03 -4.20
N MET A 69 5.05 -9.19 -4.10
CA MET A 69 5.98 -9.01 -5.22
C MET A 69 5.87 -10.11 -6.27
N GLU A 70 5.70 -11.37 -5.88
CA GLU A 70 5.44 -12.49 -6.80
C GLU A 70 4.19 -12.22 -7.65
N ARG A 71 3.08 -11.81 -7.01
CA ARG A 71 1.84 -11.44 -7.70
C ARG A 71 2.03 -10.21 -8.59
N HIS A 72 2.85 -9.26 -8.16
CA HIS A 72 3.18 -8.09 -8.97
C HIS A 72 3.96 -8.43 -10.24
N GLU A 73 4.98 -9.27 -10.11
CA GLU A 73 5.77 -9.75 -11.24
C GLU A 73 4.95 -10.60 -12.20
N ALA A 74 4.01 -11.40 -11.66
CA ALA A 74 3.06 -12.17 -12.45
C ALA A 74 1.93 -11.33 -13.09
N LYS A 75 1.88 -10.01 -12.83
CA LYS A 75 0.81 -9.09 -13.26
C LYS A 75 -0.59 -9.46 -12.75
N GLU A 76 -0.66 -10.22 -11.66
CA GLU A 76 -1.90 -10.58 -10.99
C GLU A 76 -2.37 -9.50 -10.01
N ALA A 77 -1.43 -8.65 -9.56
CA ALA A 77 -1.69 -7.50 -8.71
C ALA A 77 -0.74 -6.34 -9.01
N THR A 78 -1.12 -5.13 -8.65
CA THR A 78 -0.26 -3.95 -8.69
C THR A 78 0.16 -3.58 -7.28
N VAL A 79 1.45 -3.72 -6.98
CA VAL A 79 2.04 -3.23 -5.72
C VAL A 79 2.33 -1.75 -5.86
N ILE A 80 1.97 -0.96 -4.85
CA ILE A 80 2.24 0.48 -4.79
C ILE A 80 2.87 0.82 -3.44
N PRO A 81 4.18 1.12 -3.39
CA PRO A 81 4.81 1.61 -2.18
C PRO A 81 4.30 3.01 -1.81
N ILE A 82 3.90 3.20 -0.54
CA ILE A 82 3.49 4.49 0.03
C ILE A 82 4.51 4.90 1.10
N ILE A 83 5.36 5.87 0.79
CA ILE A 83 6.45 6.30 1.67
C ILE A 83 5.90 7.19 2.78
N LEU A 84 5.79 6.65 3.99
CA LEU A 84 5.32 7.41 5.16
C LEU A 84 6.47 8.12 5.88
N ASP A 85 7.66 7.51 5.89
CA ASP A 85 8.82 7.99 6.63
C ASP A 85 10.11 8.00 5.79
N SER A 86 11.13 8.74 6.24
CA SER A 86 12.47 8.68 5.66
C SER A 86 13.19 7.44 6.16
N VAL A 87 13.26 6.41 5.32
CA VAL A 87 13.94 5.14 5.59
C VAL A 87 14.69 4.70 4.34
N ASP A 88 15.67 3.80 4.50
CA ASP A 88 16.31 3.13 3.36
C ASP A 88 15.37 2.02 2.86
N TRP A 89 14.67 2.28 1.76
CA TRP A 89 13.73 1.34 1.14
C TRP A 89 14.03 1.08 -0.34
N GLU A 90 14.92 1.85 -0.95
CA GLU A 90 15.23 1.75 -2.39
C GLU A 90 15.97 0.44 -2.71
N SER A 91 16.68 -0.12 -1.74
CA SER A 91 17.33 -1.43 -1.83
C SER A 91 16.37 -2.61 -1.62
N ALA A 92 15.11 -2.35 -1.27
CA ALA A 92 14.10 -3.39 -1.06
C ALA A 92 13.65 -4.03 -2.39
N PRO A 93 13.04 -5.23 -2.37
CA PRO A 93 12.49 -5.86 -3.57
C PRO A 93 11.51 -4.96 -4.35
N PHE A 94 10.72 -4.14 -3.64
CA PHE A 94 9.79 -3.17 -4.20
C PHE A 94 10.41 -1.80 -4.50
N GLY A 95 11.70 -1.59 -4.22
CA GLY A 95 12.42 -0.33 -4.42
C GLY A 95 12.44 0.17 -5.87
N ARG A 96 12.32 -0.76 -6.81
CA ARG A 96 12.23 -0.49 -8.26
C ARG A 96 10.84 -0.03 -8.72
N ILE A 97 9.82 -0.16 -7.89
CA ILE A 97 8.44 0.21 -8.23
C ILE A 97 8.26 1.71 -7.97
N GLN A 98 7.55 2.40 -8.87
CA GLN A 98 7.21 3.81 -8.66
C GLN A 98 6.39 3.98 -7.37
N ALA A 99 6.97 4.69 -6.41
CA ALA A 99 6.35 4.94 -5.12
C ALA A 99 5.49 6.22 -5.12
N LEU A 100 4.55 6.27 -4.18
CA LEU A 100 3.79 7.45 -3.80
C LEU A 100 4.20 7.91 -2.39
N PRO A 101 3.99 9.17 -1.98
CA PRO A 101 3.49 10.30 -2.76
C PRO A 101 4.41 10.69 -3.93
N LYS A 102 4.02 11.71 -4.71
CA LYS A 102 4.84 12.23 -5.82
C LYS A 102 6.31 12.42 -5.41
N ASP A 103 7.21 12.03 -6.32
CA ASP A 103 8.67 12.06 -6.14
C ASP A 103 9.16 11.21 -4.97
N ALA A 104 8.37 10.20 -4.55
CA ALA A 104 8.58 9.36 -3.38
C ALA A 104 8.82 10.16 -2.08
N LYS A 105 8.39 11.43 -2.03
CA LYS A 105 8.63 12.30 -0.88
C LYS A 105 7.85 11.78 0.33
N PRO A 106 8.53 11.38 1.43
CA PRO A 106 7.86 10.78 2.59
C PRO A 106 6.76 11.67 3.14
N VAL A 107 5.58 11.11 3.46
CA VAL A 107 4.43 11.85 3.99
C VAL A 107 4.83 12.76 5.16
N LYS A 108 5.66 12.27 6.09
CA LYS A 108 6.15 13.05 7.25
C LYS A 108 7.00 14.28 6.89
N LYS A 109 7.56 14.36 5.67
CA LYS A 109 8.34 15.50 5.19
C LYS A 109 7.51 16.54 4.43
N TRP A 110 6.21 16.31 4.24
CA TRP A 110 5.33 17.33 3.68
C TRP A 110 4.94 18.33 4.77
N ARG A 111 4.94 19.62 4.44
CA ARG A 111 4.48 20.67 5.36
C ARG A 111 3.04 20.43 5.81
N ASN A 112 2.22 19.86 4.92
CA ASN A 112 0.84 19.48 5.16
C ASN A 112 0.65 18.02 4.74
N HIS A 113 0.36 17.15 5.70
CA HIS A 113 0.13 15.73 5.42
C HIS A 113 -1.12 15.49 4.56
N ASN A 114 -2.11 16.38 4.58
CA ASN A 114 -3.29 16.23 3.72
C ASN A 114 -2.93 16.37 2.25
N ASP A 115 -1.98 17.24 1.90
CA ASP A 115 -1.51 17.39 0.52
C ASP A 115 -0.74 16.13 0.07
N ALA A 116 0.03 15.53 1.00
CA ALA A 116 0.70 14.26 0.74
C ALA A 116 -0.30 13.11 0.49
N PHE A 117 -1.33 13.00 1.33
CA PHE A 117 -2.36 11.96 1.17
C PHE A 117 -3.26 12.22 -0.04
N LEU A 118 -3.50 13.47 -0.42
CA LEU A 118 -4.16 13.81 -1.68
C LEU A 118 -3.32 13.32 -2.87
N SER A 119 -2.00 13.55 -2.86
CA SER A 119 -1.09 13.04 -3.88
C SER A 119 -1.13 11.51 -3.96
N VAL A 120 -1.20 10.81 -2.82
CA VAL A 120 -1.36 9.35 -2.78
C VAL A 120 -2.69 8.92 -3.39
N ALA A 121 -3.81 9.52 -2.98
CA ALA A 121 -5.14 9.16 -3.48
C ALA A 121 -5.28 9.41 -4.99
N GLN A 122 -4.68 10.48 -5.50
CA GLN A 122 -4.62 10.77 -6.93
C GLN A 122 -3.77 9.74 -7.69
N GLY A 123 -2.59 9.38 -7.16
CA GLY A 123 -1.75 8.34 -7.75
C GLY A 123 -2.44 6.98 -7.81
N ILE A 124 -3.11 6.57 -6.72
CA ILE A 124 -3.89 5.32 -6.69
C ILE A 124 -5.02 5.36 -7.72
N ARG A 125 -5.71 6.49 -7.89
CA ARG A 125 -6.76 6.64 -8.90
C ARG A 125 -6.22 6.42 -10.32
N ILE A 126 -5.02 6.92 -10.61
CA ILE A 126 -4.37 6.72 -11.91
C ILE A 126 -4.05 5.23 -12.10
N ALA A 127 -3.40 4.60 -11.13
CA ALA A 127 -3.09 3.17 -11.19
C ALA A 127 -4.33 2.28 -11.40
N ILE A 128 -5.47 2.63 -10.79
CA ILE A 128 -6.74 1.92 -11.00
C ILE A 128 -7.27 2.11 -12.43
N LYS A 129 -7.19 3.33 -12.97
CA LYS A 129 -7.59 3.58 -14.37
C LYS A 129 -6.74 2.74 -15.33
N ASP A 130 -5.43 2.75 -15.14
CA ASP A 130 -4.51 1.98 -15.98
C ASP A 130 -4.82 0.48 -15.88
N LEU A 131 -5.18 -0.03 -14.71
CA LEU A 131 -5.58 -1.42 -14.53
C LEU A 131 -6.86 -1.75 -15.31
N ILE A 132 -7.88 -0.88 -15.25
CA ILE A 132 -9.15 -1.06 -15.95
C ILE A 132 -8.97 -0.98 -17.47
N GLU A 133 -8.12 -0.08 -17.97
CA GLU A 133 -7.87 0.10 -19.41
C GLU A 133 -7.03 -1.03 -20.02
N ASN A 134 -6.24 -1.74 -19.21
CA ASN A 134 -5.38 -2.85 -19.64
C ASN A 134 -5.94 -4.25 -19.31
N SER A 135 -7.16 -4.35 -18.76
CA SER A 135 -7.87 -5.62 -18.47
C SER A 135 -8.80 -6.01 -19.61
#